data_AF-A0A4V5N3D6-F1
#
_entry.id   AF-A0A4V5N3D6-F1
#
_cell.length_a   1.000
_cell.length_b   1.000
_cell.length_c   1.000
_cell.angle_alpha   90.00
_cell.angle_beta   90.00
_cell.angle_gamma   90.00
#
_symmetry.space_group_name_H-M   'P 1'
#
loop_
_entity.id
_entity.type
_entity.pdbx_description
1 polymer ?
#
loop_
_entity_poly.entity_id
_entity_poly.type
_entity_poly.pdbx_seq_one_letter_code
_entity_poly.pdbx_strand_id
1 'polypeptide(L)'
;MFYFAINVIYPTQIATLFTTPTTSFRYAIVLTLPQNLGLVTGAGLLSLFGTRIGHWKWTLTGSVAVMVVFGALLGLATPERKGMMIAFVFLAMTGFGWAQYLSVTFIQFGVEQHELGISGGLAGVARYAGGAVAISVYTSILSNSVSSSAIKLVLPAAEAAGASPETALAILQALPLGATALAAVPGATTAMIASAGAAFQQCYVIGLRTTALSSLSFGVVGIIACMFCNDIGHKMTNKIEIFLENDVNAEKNKFH
;
A
#
# COMPACT_ATOMS: atom_id res chain seq x y z
N MET A 1 -3.96 -3.97 7.33
CA MET A 1 -3.40 -4.93 6.34
C MET A 1 -3.35 -4.27 4.98
N PHE A 2 -4.50 -3.78 4.50
CA PHE A 2 -4.68 -3.18 3.18
C PHE A 2 -3.64 -2.09 2.80
N TYR A 3 -3.33 -1.15 3.70
CA TYR A 3 -2.30 -0.13 3.46
C TYR A 3 -0.95 -0.72 3.02
N PHE A 4 -0.53 -1.83 3.64
CA PHE A 4 0.73 -2.48 3.31
C PHE A 4 0.71 -3.12 1.92
N ALA A 5 -0.46 -3.55 1.42
CA ALA A 5 -0.59 -4.01 0.04
C ALA A 5 -0.22 -2.90 -0.93
N ILE A 6 -0.71 -1.67 -0.72
CA ILE A 6 -0.40 -0.52 -1.59
C ILE A 6 1.10 -0.20 -1.56
N ASN A 7 1.74 -0.33 -0.38
CA ASN A 7 3.19 -0.12 -0.22
C ASN A 7 4.05 -1.24 -0.81
N VAL A 8 3.47 -2.40 -1.16
CA VAL A 8 4.14 -3.43 -1.97
C VAL A 8 3.84 -3.18 -3.44
N ILE A 9 2.56 -3.04 -3.81
CA ILE A 9 2.08 -2.97 -5.18
C ILE A 9 2.66 -1.76 -5.91
N TYR A 10 2.50 -0.54 -5.38
CA TYR A 10 2.84 0.68 -6.12
C TYR A 10 4.36 0.84 -6.34
N PRO A 11 5.23 0.62 -5.34
CA PRO A 11 6.67 0.60 -5.59
C PRO A 11 7.10 -0.48 -6.58
N THR A 12 6.49 -1.66 -6.55
CA THR A 12 6.76 -2.68 -7.57
C THR A 12 6.30 -2.23 -8.96
N GLN A 13 5.13 -1.61 -9.10
CA GLN A 13 4.66 -1.04 -10.37
C GLN A 13 5.63 -0.01 -10.93
N ILE A 14 6.15 0.88 -10.08
CA ILE A 14 7.19 1.84 -10.49
C ILE A 14 8.39 1.09 -11.04
N ALA A 15 8.94 0.15 -10.26
CA ALA A 15 10.17 -0.55 -10.59
C ALA A 15 10.07 -1.42 -11.84
N THR A 16 8.93 -2.09 -12.08
CA THR A 16 8.81 -3.11 -13.13
C THR A 16 8.03 -2.65 -14.37
N LEU A 17 7.08 -1.72 -14.22
CA LEU A 17 6.20 -1.28 -15.31
C LEU A 17 6.51 0.14 -15.80
N PHE A 18 6.92 1.05 -14.91
CA PHE A 18 7.03 2.49 -15.24
C PHE A 18 8.45 3.02 -15.37
N THR A 19 9.44 2.23 -14.98
CA THR A 19 10.86 2.57 -15.10
C THR A 19 11.60 1.53 -15.89
N THR A 20 12.56 1.99 -16.69
CA THR A 20 13.53 1.17 -17.42
C THR A 20 14.93 1.36 -16.82
N PRO A 21 15.92 0.52 -17.16
CA PRO A 21 17.31 0.69 -16.72
C PRO A 21 17.93 2.05 -17.08
N THR A 22 17.38 2.72 -18.10
CA THR A 22 17.82 4.05 -18.57
C THR A 22 17.07 5.21 -17.91
N THR A 23 16.03 4.92 -17.11
CA THR A 23 15.25 5.95 -16.43
C THR A 23 16.07 6.58 -15.30
N SER A 24 16.08 7.91 -15.25
CA SER A 24 16.78 8.63 -14.18
C SER A 24 16.23 8.26 -12.80
N PHE A 25 17.14 7.91 -11.88
CA PHE A 25 16.83 7.69 -10.46
C PHE A 25 15.99 8.84 -9.85
N ARG A 26 16.27 10.09 -10.23
CA ARG A 26 15.53 11.26 -9.73
C ARG A 26 14.05 11.18 -10.10
N TYR A 27 13.76 10.73 -11.32
CA TYR A 27 12.40 10.56 -11.80
C TYR A 27 11.68 9.42 -11.07
N ALA A 28 12.37 8.30 -10.81
CA ALA A 28 11.82 7.20 -10.03
C ALA A 28 11.41 7.64 -8.60
N ILE A 29 12.22 8.48 -7.94
CA ILE A 29 11.84 9.09 -6.65
C ILE A 29 10.58 9.94 -6.78
N VAL A 30 10.49 10.79 -7.81
CA VAL A 30 9.33 11.67 -8.01
C VAL A 30 8.04 10.86 -8.15
N LEU A 31 8.09 9.66 -8.74
CA LEU A 31 6.95 8.77 -8.84
C LEU A 31 6.46 8.23 -7.49
N THR A 32 7.25 8.30 -6.42
CA THR A 32 6.80 7.93 -5.06
C THR A 32 6.04 9.05 -4.35
N LEU A 33 6.15 10.30 -4.83
CA LEU A 33 5.51 11.46 -4.20
C LEU A 33 3.99 11.38 -4.16
N PRO A 34 3.26 10.94 -5.21
CA PRO A 34 1.80 10.88 -5.18
C PRO A 34 1.26 10.06 -4.00
N GLN A 35 1.89 8.94 -3.66
CA GLN A 35 1.49 8.12 -2.52
C GLN A 35 1.63 8.92 -1.20
N ASN A 36 2.77 9.58 -0.99
CA ASN A 36 3.04 10.33 0.24
C ASN A 36 2.21 11.61 0.35
N LEU A 37 2.05 12.33 -0.75
CA LEU A 37 1.21 13.51 -0.83
C LEU A 37 -0.26 13.16 -0.58
N GLY A 38 -0.73 12.02 -1.11
CA GLY A 38 -2.07 11.52 -0.83
C GLY A 38 -2.32 11.34 0.66
N LEU A 39 -1.38 10.71 1.38
CA LEU A 39 -1.43 10.50 2.83
C LEU A 39 -1.56 11.84 3.59
N VAL A 40 -0.64 12.78 3.31
CA VAL A 40 -0.62 14.10 3.96
C VAL A 40 -1.89 14.89 3.65
N THR A 41 -2.37 14.80 2.40
CA THR A 41 -3.63 15.44 1.99
C THR A 41 -4.80 14.88 2.79
N GLY A 42 -4.90 13.56 2.95
CA GLY A 42 -5.96 12.92 3.75
C GLY A 42 -5.95 13.37 5.21
N ALA A 43 -4.75 13.44 5.80
CA ALA A 43 -4.57 13.95 7.16
C ALA A 43 -4.97 15.43 7.29
N GLY A 44 -4.53 16.27 6.35
CA GLY A 44 -4.88 17.69 6.32
C GLY A 44 -6.39 17.91 6.13
N LEU A 45 -7.04 17.10 5.28
CA LEU A 45 -8.49 17.14 5.10
C LEU A 45 -9.23 16.80 6.40
N LEU A 46 -8.81 15.78 7.15
CA LEU A 46 -9.39 15.46 8.45
C LEU A 46 -9.24 16.63 9.43
N SER A 47 -8.05 17.22 9.50
CA SER A 47 -7.78 18.35 10.41
C SER A 47 -8.62 19.59 10.07
N LEU A 48 -8.85 19.88 8.79
CA LEU A 48 -9.59 21.07 8.36
C LEU A 48 -11.11 20.90 8.33
N PHE A 49 -11.58 19.70 7.99
CA PHE A 49 -13.00 19.44 7.73
C PHE A 49 -13.65 18.46 8.70
N GLY A 50 -12.88 17.66 9.45
CA GLY A 50 -13.42 16.63 10.34
C GLY A 50 -14.47 17.18 11.30
N THR A 51 -14.14 18.25 12.03
CA THR A 51 -15.06 18.90 12.98
C THR A 51 -16.28 19.51 12.29
N ARG A 52 -16.15 19.98 11.05
CA ARG A 52 -17.27 20.59 10.29
C ARG A 52 -18.26 19.55 9.76
N ILE A 53 -17.78 18.37 9.35
CA ILE A 53 -18.64 17.30 8.83
C ILE A 53 -19.39 16.62 9.98
N GLY A 54 -18.74 16.45 11.14
CA GLY A 54 -19.27 15.58 12.20
C GLY A 54 -19.42 14.13 11.71
N HIS A 55 -20.05 13.24 12.48
CA HIS A 55 -20.28 11.84 12.08
C HIS A 55 -18.99 11.01 11.90
N TRP A 56 -18.14 11.03 12.92
CA TRP A 56 -16.82 10.38 12.95
C TRP A 56 -16.82 8.91 12.50
N LYS A 57 -17.83 8.14 12.91
CA LYS A 57 -17.97 6.73 12.49
C LYS A 57 -18.13 6.57 10.98
N TRP A 58 -18.96 7.41 10.37
CA TRP A 58 -19.29 7.32 8.94
C TRP A 58 -18.18 7.89 8.07
N THR A 59 -17.53 8.96 8.50
CA THR A 59 -16.35 9.48 7.81
C THR A 59 -15.17 8.50 7.87
N LEU A 60 -14.97 7.80 9.00
CA LEU A 60 -14.02 6.69 9.11
C LEU A 60 -14.35 5.59 8.11
N THR A 61 -15.59 5.09 8.11
CA THR A 61 -16.02 4.02 7.20
C THR A 61 -15.86 4.42 5.73
N GLY A 62 -16.29 5.62 5.36
CA GLY A 62 -16.16 6.15 4.00
C GLY A 62 -14.71 6.30 3.55
N SER A 63 -13.83 6.81 4.42
CA SER A 63 -12.40 6.95 4.11
C SER A 63 -11.69 5.61 3.94
N VAL A 64 -12.03 4.60 4.74
CA VAL A 64 -11.56 3.21 4.56
C VAL A 64 -12.09 2.62 3.26
N ALA A 65 -13.35 2.85 2.91
CA ALA A 65 -13.92 2.40 1.64
C ALA A 65 -13.21 3.02 0.43
N VAL A 66 -12.93 4.34 0.46
CA VAL A 66 -12.13 5.03 -0.57
C VAL A 66 -10.75 4.39 -0.71
N MET A 67 -10.04 4.16 0.41
CA MET A 67 -8.75 3.47 0.39
C MET A 67 -8.87 2.09 -0.29
N VAL A 68 -9.87 1.30 0.09
CA VAL A 68 -10.06 -0.08 -0.40
C VAL A 68 -10.40 -0.10 -1.90
N VAL A 69 -11.34 0.75 -2.34
CA VAL A 69 -11.75 0.82 -3.75
C VAL A 69 -10.56 1.21 -4.63
N PHE A 70 -9.92 2.35 -4.34
CA PHE A 70 -8.83 2.83 -5.19
C PHE A 70 -7.56 1.98 -5.07
N GLY A 71 -7.29 1.39 -3.91
CA GLY A 71 -6.18 0.46 -3.76
C GLY A 71 -6.40 -0.86 -4.52
N ALA A 72 -7.62 -1.38 -4.57
CA ALA A 72 -7.93 -2.56 -5.37
C ALA A 72 -7.85 -2.26 -6.88
N LEU A 73 -8.23 -1.04 -7.29
CA LEU A 73 -8.10 -0.58 -8.68
C LEU A 73 -6.64 -0.47 -9.14
N LEU A 74 -5.65 -0.47 -8.25
CA LEU A 74 -4.24 -0.62 -8.64
C LEU A 74 -3.96 -1.95 -9.33
N GLY A 75 -4.81 -2.96 -9.17
CA GLY A 75 -4.75 -4.20 -9.93
C GLY A 75 -5.03 -4.05 -11.43
N LEU A 76 -5.49 -2.88 -11.89
CA LEU A 76 -5.69 -2.56 -13.31
C LEU A 76 -4.43 -1.97 -13.98
N ALA A 77 -3.30 -1.99 -13.28
CA ALA A 77 -2.04 -1.49 -13.80
C ALA A 77 -1.61 -2.24 -15.06
N THR A 78 -1.27 -1.46 -16.07
CA THR A 78 -0.53 -1.90 -17.26
C THR A 78 0.58 -0.87 -17.52
N PRO A 79 1.62 -1.21 -18.30
CA PRO A 79 2.69 -0.26 -18.63
C PRO A 79 2.19 1.09 -19.19
N GLU A 80 1.07 1.07 -19.92
CA GLU A 80 0.48 2.24 -20.58
C GLU A 80 -0.37 3.11 -19.63
N ARG A 81 -0.87 2.53 -18.53
CA ARG A 81 -1.85 3.17 -17.62
C ARG A 81 -1.21 3.90 -16.44
N LYS A 82 0.01 4.40 -16.62
CA LYS A 82 0.78 5.06 -15.55
C LYS A 82 0.03 6.22 -14.87
N GLY A 83 -0.55 7.14 -15.65
CA GLY A 83 -1.26 8.30 -15.10
C GLY A 83 -2.47 7.91 -14.24
N MET A 84 -3.19 6.86 -14.67
CA MET A 84 -4.32 6.32 -13.92
C MET A 84 -3.86 5.71 -12.58
N MET A 85 -2.74 4.99 -12.57
CA MET A 85 -2.20 4.42 -11.32
C MET A 85 -1.72 5.50 -10.35
N ILE A 86 -1.13 6.59 -10.84
CA ILE A 86 -0.76 7.76 -10.03
C ILE A 86 -1.99 8.39 -9.37
N ALA A 87 -3.09 8.56 -10.11
CA ALA A 87 -4.32 9.10 -9.55
C ALA A 87 -4.94 8.16 -8.52
N PHE A 88 -4.99 6.85 -8.81
CA PHE A 88 -5.57 5.87 -7.90
C PHE A 88 -4.77 5.71 -6.61
N VAL A 89 -3.43 5.67 -6.68
CA VAL A 89 -2.62 5.58 -5.45
C VAL A 89 -2.78 6.84 -4.60
N PHE A 90 -2.85 8.03 -5.22
CA PHE A 90 -3.06 9.28 -4.49
C PHE A 90 -4.40 9.24 -3.74
N LEU A 91 -5.50 8.91 -4.43
CA LEU A 91 -6.83 8.82 -3.83
C LEU A 91 -6.92 7.75 -2.75
N ALA A 92 -6.31 6.59 -2.98
CA ALA A 92 -6.26 5.52 -1.98
C ALA A 92 -5.53 5.98 -0.70
N MET A 93 -4.40 6.68 -0.87
CA MET A 93 -3.63 7.22 0.26
C MET A 93 -4.31 8.40 0.95
N THR A 94 -5.09 9.20 0.24
CA THR A 94 -5.95 10.23 0.86
C THR A 94 -7.01 9.60 1.75
N GLY A 95 -7.68 8.54 1.28
CA GLY A 95 -8.59 7.76 2.12
C GLY A 95 -7.88 7.18 3.35
N PHE A 96 -6.69 6.61 3.16
CA PHE A 96 -5.90 6.08 4.26
C PHE A 96 -5.46 7.17 5.26
N GLY A 97 -5.01 8.33 4.79
CA GLY A 97 -4.59 9.44 5.64
C GLY A 97 -5.71 9.88 6.56
N TRP A 98 -6.92 10.08 6.04
CA TRP A 98 -8.08 10.38 6.86
C TRP A 98 -8.37 9.25 7.87
N ALA A 99 -8.48 8.01 7.39
CA ALA A 99 -8.84 6.86 8.22
C ALA A 99 -7.83 6.61 9.34
N GLN A 100 -6.54 6.74 9.04
CA GLN A 100 -5.44 6.45 9.96
C GLN A 100 -5.47 7.37 11.17
N TYR A 101 -5.51 8.68 10.94
CA TYR A 101 -5.54 9.63 12.05
C TYR A 101 -6.82 9.51 12.86
N LEU A 102 -7.97 9.36 12.19
CA LEU A 102 -9.24 9.19 12.87
C LEU A 102 -9.28 7.90 13.70
N SER A 103 -8.71 6.80 13.20
CA SER A 103 -8.64 5.54 13.96
C SER A 103 -7.84 5.68 15.26
N VAL A 104 -6.76 6.46 15.26
CA VAL A 104 -6.01 6.77 16.49
C VAL A 104 -6.90 7.54 17.45
N THR A 105 -7.66 8.52 16.97
CA THR A 105 -8.61 9.27 17.82
C THR A 105 -9.68 8.36 18.43
N PHE A 106 -10.23 7.40 17.68
CA PHE A 106 -11.18 6.40 18.20
C PHE A 106 -10.58 5.56 19.33
N ILE A 107 -9.33 5.15 19.20
CA ILE A 107 -8.61 4.34 20.18
C ILE A 107 -8.35 5.16 21.45
N GLN A 108 -7.87 6.40 21.31
CA GLN A 108 -7.56 7.26 22.44
C GLN A 108 -8.83 7.69 23.19
N PHE A 109 -9.92 8.04 22.50
CA PHE A 109 -11.19 8.37 23.17
C PHE A 109 -12.00 7.14 23.58
N GLY A 110 -11.56 5.93 23.24
CA GLY A 110 -12.20 4.69 23.65
C GLY A 110 -11.93 4.30 25.10
N VAL A 111 -10.88 4.85 25.71
CA VAL A 111 -10.39 4.45 27.04
C VAL A 111 -10.45 5.61 28.04
N GLU A 112 -10.22 5.30 29.31
CA GLU A 112 -10.03 6.31 30.34
C GLU A 112 -8.65 6.99 30.21
N GLN A 113 -8.55 8.23 30.70
CA GLN A 113 -7.36 9.08 30.56
C GLN A 113 -6.07 8.40 31.06
N HIS A 114 -6.16 7.64 32.16
CA HIS A 114 -5.00 6.97 32.76
C HIS A 114 -4.52 5.75 31.94
N GLU A 115 -5.33 5.24 31.01
CA GLU A 115 -5.01 4.09 30.16
C GLU A 115 -4.57 4.49 28.75
N LEU A 116 -4.47 5.78 28.44
CA LEU A 116 -4.10 6.27 27.11
C LEU A 116 -2.77 5.70 26.60
N GLY A 117 -1.81 5.48 27.50
CA GLY A 117 -0.52 4.86 27.16
C GLY A 117 -0.66 3.40 26.75
N ILE A 118 -1.47 2.62 27.48
CA ILE A 118 -1.74 1.21 27.17
C ILE A 118 -2.51 1.10 25.86
N SER A 119 -3.55 1.92 25.68
CA SER A 119 -4.36 1.95 24.47
C SER A 119 -3.52 2.28 23.22
N GLY A 120 -2.71 3.33 23.29
CA GLY A 120 -1.78 3.69 22.21
C GLY A 120 -0.73 2.61 21.94
N GLY A 121 -0.20 1.98 22.99
CA GLY A 121 0.74 0.87 22.88
C GLY A 121 0.13 -0.35 22.17
N LEU A 122 -1.06 -0.79 22.58
CA LEU A 122 -1.78 -1.90 21.94
C LEU A 122 -2.12 -1.60 20.49
N ALA A 123 -2.54 -0.37 20.18
CA ALA A 123 -2.77 0.07 18.81
C ALA A 123 -1.51 0.02 17.95
N GLY A 124 -0.38 0.46 18.51
CA GLY A 124 0.93 0.34 17.88
C GLY A 124 1.29 -1.12 17.59
N VAL A 125 1.19 -2.01 18.58
CA VAL A 125 1.46 -3.45 18.43
C VAL A 125 0.57 -4.05 17.35
N ALA A 126 -0.74 -3.81 17.38
CA ALA A 126 -1.67 -4.32 16.38
C ALA A 126 -1.32 -3.85 14.96
N ARG A 127 -0.93 -2.57 14.80
CA ARG A 127 -0.49 -2.02 13.52
C ARG A 127 0.79 -2.68 13.01
N TYR A 128 1.82 -2.81 13.85
CA TYR A 128 3.12 -3.33 13.44
C TYR A 128 3.13 -4.84 13.26
N ALA A 129 2.58 -5.60 14.22
CA ALA A 129 2.47 -7.06 14.11
C ALA A 129 1.63 -7.44 12.90
N GLY A 130 0.50 -6.76 12.74
CA GLY A 130 -0.30 -6.87 11.55
C GLY A 130 0.47 -6.52 10.28
N GLY A 131 1.18 -5.39 10.28
CA GLY A 131 1.96 -4.94 9.14
C GLY A 131 3.00 -5.95 8.65
N ALA A 132 3.71 -6.58 9.58
CA ALA A 132 4.65 -7.65 9.28
C ALA A 132 3.96 -8.82 8.56
N VAL A 133 2.82 -9.29 9.09
CA VAL A 133 2.04 -10.37 8.47
C VAL A 133 1.56 -9.98 7.07
N ALA A 134 1.01 -8.77 6.91
CA ALA A 134 0.55 -8.30 5.60
C ALA A 134 1.67 -8.27 4.57
N ILE A 135 2.82 -7.69 4.91
CA ILE A 135 3.96 -7.60 3.99
C ILE A 135 4.38 -9.01 3.56
N SER A 136 4.57 -9.94 4.52
CA SER A 136 4.95 -11.32 4.22
C SER A 136 3.93 -12.03 3.32
N VAL A 137 2.63 -11.84 3.56
CA VAL A 137 1.57 -12.45 2.74
C VAL A 137 1.58 -11.86 1.32
N TYR A 138 1.60 -10.53 1.19
CA TYR A 138 1.51 -9.88 -0.12
C TYR A 138 2.76 -10.12 -0.98
N THR A 139 3.96 -10.12 -0.38
CA THR A 139 5.19 -10.45 -1.11
C THR A 139 5.21 -11.93 -1.53
N SER A 140 4.73 -12.84 -0.68
CA SER A 140 4.60 -14.25 -1.03
C SER A 140 3.61 -14.48 -2.16
N ILE A 141 2.43 -13.85 -2.11
CA ILE A 141 1.42 -13.94 -3.19
C ILE A 141 2.01 -13.41 -4.49
N LEU A 142 2.66 -12.25 -4.46
CA LEU A 142 3.27 -11.64 -5.63
C LEU A 142 4.35 -12.56 -6.22
N SER A 143 5.30 -13.01 -5.40
CA SER A 143 6.40 -13.88 -5.83
C SER A 143 5.90 -15.20 -6.44
N ASN A 144 4.94 -15.86 -5.77
CA ASN A 144 4.37 -17.10 -6.27
C ASN A 144 3.62 -16.91 -7.59
N SER A 145 2.84 -15.81 -7.70
CA SER A 145 2.09 -15.51 -8.91
C SER A 145 3.01 -15.17 -10.09
N VAL A 146 4.07 -14.39 -9.86
CA VAL A 146 5.06 -14.07 -10.90
C VAL A 146 5.79 -15.33 -11.32
N SER A 147 6.27 -16.15 -10.38
CA SER A 147 7.01 -17.39 -10.67
C SER A 147 6.17 -18.39 -11.47
N SER A 148 4.91 -18.59 -11.07
CA SER A 148 3.98 -19.48 -11.79
C SER A 148 3.65 -18.98 -13.20
N SER A 149 3.51 -17.66 -13.37
CA SER A 149 3.23 -17.05 -14.68
C SER A 149 4.47 -17.02 -15.57
N ALA A 150 5.66 -16.87 -15.00
CA ALA A 150 6.90 -16.76 -15.74
C ALA A 150 7.23 -18.04 -16.51
N ILE A 151 7.03 -19.21 -15.90
CA ILE A 151 7.19 -20.50 -16.59
C ILE A 151 6.25 -20.57 -17.82
N LYS A 152 5.01 -20.08 -17.68
CA LYS A 152 3.98 -20.16 -18.73
C LYS A 152 4.12 -19.13 -19.84
N LEU A 153 4.72 -17.98 -19.56
CA LEU A 153 4.77 -16.85 -20.49
C LEU A 153 6.17 -16.56 -21.01
N VAL A 154 7.20 -16.65 -20.17
CA VAL A 154 8.58 -16.28 -20.53
C VAL A 154 9.24 -17.36 -21.37
N LEU A 155 9.09 -18.65 -21.00
CA LEU A 155 9.71 -19.74 -21.77
C LEU A 155 9.18 -19.76 -23.22
N PRO A 156 7.84 -19.76 -23.47
CA PRO A 156 7.35 -19.77 -24.85
C PRO A 156 7.71 -18.49 -25.62
N ALA A 157 7.80 -17.33 -24.94
CA ALA A 157 8.20 -16.07 -25.58
C ALA A 157 9.68 -16.06 -26.00
N ALA A 158 10.56 -16.66 -25.19
CA ALA A 158 11.97 -16.81 -25.55
C ALA A 158 12.15 -17.84 -26.69
N GLU A 159 11.44 -18.97 -26.63
CA GLU A 159 11.45 -20.00 -27.67
C GLU A 159 10.92 -19.47 -29.01
N ALA A 160 9.83 -18.69 -29.00
CA ALA A 160 9.30 -18.03 -30.19
C ALA A 160 10.29 -17.03 -30.81
N ALA A 161 11.21 -16.48 -30.02
CA ALA A 161 12.32 -15.65 -30.47
C ALA A 161 13.56 -16.45 -30.90
N GLY A 162 13.46 -17.78 -30.96
CA GLY A 162 14.49 -18.69 -31.43
C GLY A 162 15.42 -19.25 -30.36
N ALA A 163 15.11 -19.08 -29.06
CA ALA A 163 15.90 -19.67 -27.99
C ALA A 163 15.68 -21.20 -27.94
N SER A 164 16.74 -21.97 -27.64
CA SER A 164 16.55 -23.38 -27.23
C SER A 164 15.91 -23.43 -25.83
N PRO A 165 15.30 -24.56 -25.43
CA PRO A 165 14.72 -24.72 -24.09
C PRO A 165 15.72 -24.42 -22.96
N GLU A 166 16.99 -24.79 -23.13
CA GLU A 166 18.06 -24.53 -22.15
C GLU A 166 18.37 -23.03 -22.06
N THR A 167 18.49 -22.34 -23.20
CA THR A 167 18.72 -20.89 -23.23
C THR A 167 17.50 -20.14 -22.68
N ALA A 168 16.27 -20.57 -22.99
CA ALA A 168 15.06 -19.98 -22.46
C ALA A 168 14.99 -20.09 -20.93
N LEU A 169 15.36 -21.25 -20.37
CA LEU A 169 15.43 -21.44 -18.92
C LEU A 169 16.52 -20.57 -18.27
N ALA A 170 17.70 -20.45 -18.91
CA ALA A 170 18.77 -19.58 -18.44
C ALA A 170 18.37 -18.10 -18.47
N ILE A 171 17.66 -17.65 -19.51
CA ILE A 171 17.10 -16.29 -19.60
C ILE A 171 16.08 -16.05 -18.48
N LEU A 172 15.18 -17.01 -18.23
CA LEU A 172 14.20 -16.92 -17.15
C LEU A 172 14.86 -16.74 -15.78
N GLN A 173 15.95 -17.47 -15.50
CA GLN A 173 16.70 -17.36 -14.25
C GLN A 173 17.50 -16.06 -14.15
N ALA A 174 17.98 -15.52 -15.27
CA ALA A 174 18.77 -14.29 -15.31
C ALA A 174 17.91 -13.01 -15.27
N LEU A 175 16.65 -13.06 -15.73
CA LEU A 175 15.74 -11.91 -15.79
C LEU A 175 15.59 -11.13 -14.46
N PRO A 176 15.38 -11.78 -13.30
CA PRO A 176 15.28 -11.09 -12.01
C PRO A 176 16.61 -10.47 -11.54
N LEU A 177 17.74 -10.97 -12.03
CA LEU A 177 19.09 -10.56 -11.63
C LEU A 177 19.58 -9.33 -12.41
N GLY A 178 18.90 -8.98 -13.50
CA GLY A 178 19.15 -7.76 -14.29
C GLY A 178 20.13 -7.96 -15.45
N ALA A 179 20.52 -6.84 -16.06
CA ALA A 179 21.21 -6.81 -17.36
C ALA A 179 22.55 -7.56 -17.36
N THR A 180 23.33 -7.50 -16.27
CA THR A 180 24.62 -8.19 -16.16
C THR A 180 24.48 -9.71 -16.23
N ALA A 181 23.46 -10.25 -15.56
CA ALA A 181 23.19 -11.69 -15.60
C ALA A 181 22.65 -12.12 -16.98
N LEU A 182 21.81 -11.30 -17.61
CA LEU A 182 21.27 -11.57 -18.95
C LEU A 182 22.37 -11.57 -20.02
N ALA A 183 23.36 -10.67 -19.90
CA ALA A 183 24.50 -10.63 -20.81
C ALA A 183 25.44 -11.84 -20.65
N ALA A 184 25.41 -12.51 -19.50
CA ALA A 184 26.21 -13.70 -19.23
C ALA A 184 25.56 -15.00 -19.76
N VAL A 185 24.32 -14.95 -20.25
CA VAL A 185 23.62 -16.14 -20.76
C VAL A 185 24.18 -16.54 -22.13
N PRO A 186 24.77 -17.73 -22.28
CA PRO A 186 25.29 -18.19 -23.57
C PRO A 186 24.17 -18.33 -24.61
N GLY A 187 24.39 -17.76 -25.80
CA GLY A 187 23.45 -17.84 -26.92
C GLY A 187 22.23 -16.91 -26.82
N ALA A 188 22.11 -16.10 -25.76
CA ALA A 188 21.04 -15.12 -25.64
C ALA A 188 21.26 -13.94 -26.60
N THR A 189 20.29 -13.72 -27.49
CA THR A 189 20.28 -12.54 -28.36
C THR A 189 19.46 -11.41 -27.74
N THR A 190 19.68 -10.17 -28.20
CA THR A 190 18.88 -9.01 -27.78
C THR A 190 17.39 -9.22 -28.05
N ALA A 191 17.03 -9.90 -29.14
CA ALA A 191 15.64 -10.21 -29.48
C ALA A 191 15.00 -11.19 -28.49
N MET A 192 15.73 -12.25 -28.08
CA MET A 192 15.27 -13.20 -27.08
C MET A 192 15.08 -12.53 -25.72
N ILE A 193 16.04 -11.70 -25.30
CA ILE A 193 15.97 -10.97 -24.03
C ILE A 193 14.81 -9.97 -24.04
N ALA A 194 14.59 -9.25 -25.15
CA ALA A 194 13.49 -8.31 -25.28
C ALA A 194 12.12 -9.01 -25.21
N SER A 195 11.96 -10.13 -25.94
CA SER A 195 10.73 -10.94 -25.92
C SER A 195 10.44 -11.50 -24.53
N ALA A 196 11.46 -12.10 -23.90
CA ALA A 196 11.37 -12.64 -22.55
C ALA A 196 11.09 -11.55 -21.51
N GLY A 197 11.70 -10.37 -21.64
CA GLY A 197 11.48 -9.21 -20.78
C GLY A 197 10.06 -8.65 -20.87
N ALA A 198 9.50 -8.57 -22.08
CA ALA A 198 8.11 -8.15 -22.27
C ALA A 198 7.13 -9.16 -21.64
N ALA A 199 7.36 -10.46 -21.82
CA ALA A 199 6.58 -11.51 -21.16
C ALA A 199 6.72 -11.46 -19.62
N PHE A 200 7.92 -11.13 -19.13
CA PHE A 200 8.18 -10.99 -17.70
C PHE A 200 7.44 -9.78 -17.08
N GLN A 201 7.33 -8.66 -17.79
CA GLN A 201 6.46 -7.55 -17.37
C GLN A 201 5.00 -7.97 -17.27
N GLN A 202 4.50 -8.79 -18.20
CA GLN A 202 3.13 -9.34 -18.12
C GLN A 202 2.94 -10.24 -16.90
N CYS A 203 3.98 -11.00 -16.50
CA CYS A 203 3.94 -11.78 -15.26
C CYS A 203 3.74 -10.89 -14.03
N TYR A 204 4.41 -9.72 -13.97
CA TYR A 204 4.18 -8.73 -12.93
C TYR A 204 2.78 -8.12 -12.98
N VAL A 205 2.23 -7.84 -14.15
CA VAL A 205 0.84 -7.37 -14.27
C VAL A 205 -0.13 -8.38 -13.63
N ILE A 206 0.03 -9.67 -13.92
CA ILE A 206 -0.80 -10.74 -13.34
C ILE A 206 -0.57 -10.83 -11.82
N GLY A 207 0.68 -10.81 -11.38
CA GLY A 207 1.04 -10.89 -9.97
C GLY A 207 0.49 -9.72 -9.15
N LEU A 208 0.67 -8.49 -9.63
CA LEU A 208 0.18 -7.28 -8.98
C LEU A 208 -1.35 -7.23 -8.95
N ARG A 209 -2.01 -7.67 -10.02
CA ARG A 209 -3.47 -7.81 -10.04
C ARG A 209 -3.96 -8.81 -9.00
N THR A 210 -3.29 -9.96 -8.88
CA THR A 210 -3.62 -10.99 -7.90
C THR A 210 -3.43 -10.48 -6.47
N THR A 211 -2.33 -9.75 -6.20
CA THR A 211 -2.07 -9.13 -4.90
C THR A 211 -3.07 -8.02 -4.57
N ALA A 212 -3.47 -7.21 -5.56
CA ALA A 212 -4.51 -6.19 -5.37
C ALA A 212 -5.87 -6.82 -5.02
N LEU A 213 -6.27 -7.88 -5.73
CA LEU A 213 -7.50 -8.60 -5.43
C LEU A 213 -7.46 -9.31 -4.08
N SER A 214 -6.32 -9.91 -3.70
CA SER A 214 -6.19 -10.53 -2.38
C SER A 214 -6.24 -9.51 -1.24
N SER A 215 -5.79 -8.27 -1.46
CA SER A 215 -5.94 -7.20 -0.48
C SER A 215 -7.41 -6.85 -0.20
N LEU A 216 -8.30 -7.00 -1.18
CA LEU A 216 -9.71 -6.66 -1.07
C LEU A 216 -10.40 -7.42 0.08
N SER A 217 -10.05 -8.68 0.31
CA SER A 217 -10.64 -9.48 1.40
C SER A 217 -10.38 -8.83 2.77
N PHE A 218 -9.15 -8.40 3.03
CA PHE A 218 -8.79 -7.68 4.25
C PHE A 218 -9.40 -6.27 4.31
N GLY A 219 -9.53 -5.62 3.15
CA GLY A 219 -10.19 -4.32 3.03
C GLY A 219 -11.66 -4.38 3.43
N VAL A 220 -12.40 -5.35 2.91
CA VAL A 220 -13.83 -5.57 3.21
C VAL A 220 -14.04 -5.86 4.68
N VAL A 221 -13.23 -6.73 5.28
CA VAL A 221 -13.29 -6.99 6.73
C VAL A 221 -13.04 -5.71 7.53
N GLY A 222 -12.09 -4.88 7.10
CA GLY A 222 -11.82 -3.57 7.70
C GLY A 222 -13.02 -2.62 7.62
N ILE A 223 -13.69 -2.53 6.47
CA ILE A 223 -14.90 -1.71 6.30
C ILE A 223 -16.00 -2.20 7.24
N ILE A 224 -16.21 -3.52 7.31
CA ILE A 224 -17.20 -4.12 8.22
C ILE A 224 -16.88 -3.77 9.66
N ALA A 225 -15.62 -3.90 10.09
CA ALA A 225 -15.21 -3.52 11.43
C ALA A 225 -15.49 -2.04 11.74
N CYS A 226 -15.26 -1.12 10.79
CA CYS A 226 -15.59 0.30 10.96
C CYS A 226 -17.09 0.55 11.17
N MET A 227 -17.97 -0.25 10.55
CA MET A 227 -19.42 -0.15 10.77
C MET A 227 -19.83 -0.55 12.19
N PHE A 228 -19.01 -1.30 12.92
CA PHE A 228 -19.24 -1.66 14.32
C PHE A 228 -18.55 -0.73 15.32
N CYS A 229 -17.84 0.31 14.86
CA CYS A 229 -17.27 1.31 15.78
C CYS A 229 -18.36 2.11 16.51
N ASN A 230 -18.09 2.42 17.78
CA ASN A 230 -18.95 3.27 18.63
C ASN A 230 -18.86 4.74 18.23
N ASP A 231 -19.92 5.52 18.45
CA ASP A 231 -19.83 6.96 18.20
C ASP A 231 -19.03 7.69 19.29
N ILE A 232 -17.99 8.40 18.88
CA ILE A 232 -17.13 9.21 19.76
C ILE A 232 -17.50 10.70 19.74
N GLY A 233 -18.55 11.09 19.02
CA GLY A 233 -18.96 12.49 18.88
C GLY A 233 -19.14 13.23 20.21
N HIS A 234 -19.70 12.56 21.21
CA HIS A 234 -19.89 13.14 22.55
C HIS A 234 -18.58 13.43 23.32
N LYS A 235 -17.46 12.81 22.93
CA LYS A 235 -16.13 13.06 23.53
C LYS A 235 -15.31 14.10 22.77
N MET A 236 -15.71 14.42 21.53
CA MET A 236 -15.04 15.39 20.66
C MET A 236 -15.40 16.84 21.06
N THR A 237 -15.02 17.23 22.27
CA THR A 237 -15.31 18.54 22.87
C THR A 237 -14.04 19.32 23.14
N ASN A 238 -14.17 20.63 23.41
CA ASN A 238 -13.03 21.47 23.83
C ASN A 238 -12.69 21.31 25.32
N LYS A 239 -13.16 20.24 25.98
CA LYS A 239 -12.90 19.99 27.39
C LYS A 239 -11.44 19.58 27.57
N ILE A 240 -10.77 20.24 28.50
CA ILE A 240 -9.42 19.90 28.95
C ILE A 240 -9.57 18.91 30.12
N GLU A 241 -9.01 17.71 29.99
CA GLU A 241 -9.08 16.67 31.04
C GLU A 241 -7.98 16.84 32.10
N ILE A 242 -6.82 17.38 31.73
CA ILE A 242 -5.66 17.59 32.61
C ILE A 242 -5.01 18.94 32.30
N PHE A 243 -4.76 19.73 33.33
CA PHE A 243 -3.97 20.96 33.31
C PHE A 243 -2.51 20.65 33.70
N LEU A 244 -1.56 21.41 33.17
CA LEU A 244 -0.16 21.28 33.58
C LEU A 244 -0.03 21.63 35.07
N GLU A 245 0.85 20.95 35.81
CA GLU A 245 1.01 21.19 37.26
C GLU A 245 1.45 22.62 37.60
N ASN A 246 2.11 23.30 36.65
CA ASN A 246 2.53 24.68 36.78
C ASN A 246 1.53 25.70 36.19
N ASP A 247 0.30 25.27 35.84
CA ASP A 247 -0.75 26.13 35.28
C ASP A 247 -1.68 26.67 36.38
N VAL A 248 -2.32 27.82 36.13
CA VAL A 248 -3.32 28.46 37.01
C VAL A 248 -4.59 27.62 37.23
N ASN A 249 -4.70 26.48 36.56
CA ASN A 249 -5.82 25.55 36.68
C ASN A 249 -5.39 24.19 37.26
N ALA A 250 -4.17 24.04 37.78
CA ALA A 250 -3.65 22.79 38.30
C ALA A 250 -4.54 22.19 39.40
N GLU A 251 -5.18 23.02 40.23
CA GLU A 251 -6.13 22.54 41.26
C GLU A 251 -7.39 21.85 40.71
N LYS A 252 -7.68 21.99 39.41
CA LYS A 252 -8.82 21.34 38.76
C LYS A 252 -8.53 19.89 38.35
N ASN A 253 -7.28 19.44 38.47
CA ASN A 253 -6.90 18.05 38.20
C ASN A 253 -7.46 17.13 39.29
N LYS A 254 -8.15 16.05 38.87
CA LYS A 254 -8.61 15.01 39.80
C LYS A 254 -7.50 14.04 40.22
N PHE A 255 -6.50 13.89 39.36
CA PHE A 255 -5.36 13.01 39.56
C PHE A 255 -4.10 13.85 39.35
N HIS A 256 -3.20 13.81 40.33
CA HIS A 256 -1.86 14.39 40.26
C HIS A 256 -0.90 13.28 39.85
#